data_AF-A0A3P8PFX5-F1
#
_entry.id   AF-A0A3P8PFX5-F1
#
_cell.length_a   1.000
_cell.length_b   1.000
_cell.length_c   1.000
_cell.angle_alpha   90.00
_cell.angle_beta   90.00
_cell.angle_gamma   90.00
#
_symmetry.space_group_name_H-M   'P 1'
#
loop_
_entity.id
_entity.type
_entity.pdbx_description
1 polymer ?
#
loop_
_entity_poly.entity_id
_entity_poly.type
_entity_poly.pdbx_seq_one_letter_code
_entity_poly.pdbx_strand_id
1 'polypeptide(L)'
;MATVHLRIGDLVWGKLGRYPPWPGKIVSPPKDLKKPRGKKCHFVKFFGTEDHAWIKVEQLKPYHAHKEEMIKINKGKRFQQAVDAVEDFLKKAKGKEQPASSMEPISKRLKIIEEVTGSTSIQAADSTAINGSITPTDKRIGFLGLGLMGSGIVSNLLKMGHVVTVWNRTAEKCDLFIQEGARLGRTPAEVASMCDITFSCVSDPKAARDLVLGPSGVLQGIRPGKCYVEMSTVDPETITELSQVITSRGGRFLEAPVAGSQQLSNDGMLVILAAGDRTVYEDCSSCFQAMGKTSFFLGEAGNAARMMLILNMVQGSFMATIAEGLTLAQATGQSQQTFLDILCQGQMASTFVDQKCQNILQGNFKPDYYLKHIQKDLRLAISMGDMANHPTPMAAAANEVYKRAKALDQSDNDISAVYRAYIH
;
A
#
# COMPACT_ATOMS: atom_id res chain seq x y z
N MET A 1 -27.47 -54.35 -16.06
CA MET A 1 -26.53 -53.22 -16.22
C MET A 1 -26.56 -52.41 -14.95
N ALA A 2 -25.43 -52.25 -14.25
CA ALA A 2 -25.38 -51.56 -12.97
C ALA A 2 -25.84 -50.09 -13.13
N THR A 3 -26.84 -49.69 -12.36
CA THR A 3 -27.34 -48.31 -12.28
C THR A 3 -26.26 -47.44 -11.66
N VAL A 4 -25.51 -46.70 -12.47
CA VAL A 4 -24.50 -45.77 -11.95
C VAL A 4 -25.20 -44.60 -11.24
N HIS A 5 -25.04 -44.51 -9.93
CA HIS A 5 -25.54 -43.40 -9.14
C HIS A 5 -24.61 -42.18 -9.31
N LEU A 6 -25.08 -41.18 -10.06
CA LEU A 6 -24.40 -39.90 -10.22
C LEU A 6 -24.79 -38.91 -9.09
N ARG A 7 -23.81 -38.17 -8.57
CA ARG A 7 -23.94 -37.21 -7.46
C ARG A 7 -23.33 -35.86 -7.81
N ILE A 8 -23.66 -34.84 -7.01
CA ILE A 8 -23.00 -33.53 -7.10
C ILE A 8 -21.51 -33.73 -6.84
N GLY A 9 -20.68 -33.17 -7.71
CA GLY A 9 -19.23 -33.32 -7.69
C GLY A 9 -18.69 -34.29 -8.74
N ASP A 10 -19.51 -35.21 -9.26
CA ASP A 10 -19.06 -36.21 -10.23
C ASP A 10 -18.71 -35.58 -11.58
N LEU A 11 -17.63 -36.07 -12.17
CA LEU A 11 -17.22 -35.74 -13.54
C LEU A 11 -17.98 -36.62 -14.52
N VAL A 12 -18.52 -36.00 -15.56
CA VAL A 12 -19.42 -36.65 -16.51
C VAL A 12 -19.18 -36.16 -17.93
N TRP A 13 -19.55 -36.99 -18.91
CA TRP A 13 -19.78 -36.58 -20.29
C TRP A 13 -21.26 -36.27 -20.46
N GLY A 14 -21.60 -35.03 -20.77
CA GLY A 14 -22.97 -34.59 -21.02
C GLY A 14 -23.25 -34.42 -22.50
N LYS A 15 -24.34 -35.03 -22.99
CA LYS A 15 -24.82 -34.84 -24.36
C LYS A 15 -26.06 -33.95 -24.38
N LEU A 16 -25.99 -32.81 -25.07
CA LEU A 16 -27.10 -31.87 -25.21
C LEU A 16 -27.54 -31.75 -26.67
N GLY A 17 -28.75 -32.21 -26.98
CA GLY A 17 -29.34 -32.08 -28.31
C GLY A 17 -28.45 -32.65 -29.43
N ARG A 18 -28.15 -31.81 -30.43
CA ARG A 18 -27.31 -32.14 -31.59
C ARG A 18 -25.81 -32.01 -31.34
N TYR A 19 -25.39 -31.51 -30.18
CA TYR A 19 -23.98 -31.31 -29.89
C TYR A 19 -23.31 -32.64 -29.50
N PRO A 20 -22.01 -32.80 -29.83
CA PRO A 20 -21.25 -33.95 -29.36
C PRO A 20 -21.19 -33.97 -27.82
N PRO A 21 -21.04 -35.14 -27.19
CA PRO A 21 -20.80 -35.23 -25.75
C PRO A 21 -19.61 -34.36 -25.33
N TRP A 22 -19.78 -33.59 -24.25
CA TRP A 22 -18.77 -32.65 -23.75
C TRP A 22 -18.45 -32.93 -22.28
N PRO A 23 -17.20 -32.78 -21.83
CA PRO A 23 -16.86 -33.06 -20.44
C PRO A 23 -17.39 -31.96 -19.50
N GLY A 24 -17.92 -32.36 -18.36
CA GLY A 24 -18.55 -31.47 -17.39
C GLY A 24 -18.47 -32.01 -15.98
N LYS A 25 -18.91 -31.18 -15.02
CA LYS A 25 -19.06 -31.55 -13.61
C LYS A 25 -20.48 -31.30 -13.17
N ILE A 26 -21.05 -32.24 -12.43
CA ILE A 26 -22.34 -32.03 -11.78
C ILE A 26 -22.14 -31.03 -10.63
N VAL A 27 -22.88 -29.92 -10.67
CA VAL A 27 -22.80 -28.85 -9.66
C VAL A 27 -24.19 -28.50 -9.15
N SER A 28 -24.27 -27.84 -8.00
CA SER A 28 -25.54 -27.27 -7.53
C SER A 28 -26.01 -26.18 -8.49
N PRO A 29 -27.30 -26.13 -8.85
CA PRO A 29 -27.83 -25.06 -9.68
C PRO A 29 -27.82 -23.71 -8.93
N PRO A 30 -27.73 -22.58 -9.65
CA PRO A 30 -27.99 -21.25 -9.10
C PRO A 30 -29.38 -21.17 -8.44
N LYS A 31 -29.53 -20.31 -7.42
CA LYS A 31 -30.74 -20.23 -6.58
C LYS A 31 -32.00 -19.84 -7.34
N ASP A 32 -31.84 -19.14 -8.45
CA ASP A 32 -32.87 -18.60 -9.34
C ASP A 32 -33.27 -19.55 -10.49
N LEU A 33 -32.49 -20.62 -10.72
CA LEU A 33 -32.71 -21.50 -11.86
C LEU A 33 -33.65 -22.67 -11.54
N LYS A 34 -34.85 -22.66 -12.13
CA LYS A 34 -35.85 -23.71 -11.93
C LYS A 34 -35.46 -25.03 -12.60
N LYS A 35 -35.55 -26.13 -11.85
CA LYS A 35 -35.34 -27.49 -12.37
C LYS A 35 -36.48 -27.90 -13.31
N PRO A 36 -36.19 -28.53 -14.47
CA PRO A 36 -37.22 -29.09 -15.35
C PRO A 36 -38.11 -30.11 -14.63
N ARG A 37 -39.44 -29.97 -14.80
CA ARG A 37 -40.42 -30.88 -14.18
C ARG A 37 -40.39 -32.28 -14.84
N GLY A 38 -40.53 -33.32 -14.03
CA GLY A 38 -40.85 -34.69 -14.49
C GLY A 38 -39.70 -35.57 -15.00
N LYS A 39 -38.44 -35.12 -15.00
CA LYS A 39 -37.29 -35.96 -15.43
C LYS A 39 -36.14 -35.93 -14.43
N LYS A 40 -35.51 -37.09 -14.18
CA LYS A 40 -34.25 -37.16 -13.42
C LYS A 40 -33.16 -36.48 -14.25
N CYS A 41 -32.72 -35.31 -13.80
CA CYS A 41 -31.69 -34.51 -14.44
C CYS A 41 -30.75 -33.92 -13.38
N HIS A 42 -29.50 -33.70 -13.80
CA HIS A 42 -28.45 -33.03 -13.06
C HIS A 42 -28.10 -31.71 -13.75
N PHE A 43 -27.70 -30.73 -12.97
CA PHE A 43 -27.18 -29.49 -13.49
C PHE A 43 -25.67 -29.63 -13.70
N VAL A 44 -25.21 -29.42 -14.93
CA VAL A 44 -23.83 -29.70 -15.35
C VAL A 44 -23.20 -28.40 -15.82
N LYS A 45 -22.04 -28.05 -15.26
CA LYS A 45 -21.13 -27.03 -15.80
C LYS A 45 -20.11 -27.71 -16.71
N PHE A 46 -19.97 -27.23 -17.94
CA PHE A 46 -19.06 -27.81 -18.93
C PHE A 46 -17.65 -27.24 -18.79
N PHE A 47 -16.62 -28.09 -18.97
CA PHE A 47 -15.23 -27.63 -18.92
C PHE A 47 -14.85 -26.92 -20.22
N GLY A 48 -13.98 -25.91 -20.13
CA GLY A 48 -13.51 -25.13 -21.28
C GLY A 48 -14.56 -24.19 -21.89
N THR A 49 -15.74 -24.06 -21.28
CA THR A 49 -16.78 -23.09 -21.64
C THR A 49 -17.42 -22.51 -20.37
N GLU A 50 -18.16 -21.40 -20.50
CA GLU A 50 -19.01 -20.88 -19.41
C GLU A 50 -20.44 -21.46 -19.44
N ASP A 51 -20.66 -22.45 -20.31
CA ASP A 51 -21.99 -23.05 -20.50
C ASP A 51 -22.35 -24.00 -19.37
N HIS A 52 -23.64 -24.02 -19.06
CA HIS A 52 -24.23 -24.89 -18.06
C HIS A 52 -25.65 -25.27 -18.47
N ALA A 53 -26.06 -26.50 -18.17
CA ALA A 53 -27.37 -26.98 -18.55
C ALA A 53 -27.89 -28.08 -17.62
N TRP A 54 -29.23 -28.21 -17.57
CA TRP A 54 -29.88 -29.38 -17.02
C TRP A 54 -29.80 -30.54 -18.03
N ILE A 55 -29.05 -31.58 -17.68
CA ILE A 55 -28.86 -32.77 -18.51
C ILE A 55 -29.57 -33.96 -17.85
N LYS A 56 -30.34 -34.70 -18.64
CA LYS A 56 -31.02 -35.91 -18.15
C LYS A 56 -30.02 -37.00 -17.81
N VAL A 57 -30.32 -37.81 -16.81
CA VAL A 57 -29.43 -38.91 -16.38
C VAL A 57 -29.09 -39.86 -17.53
N GLU A 58 -30.04 -40.16 -18.42
CA GLU A 58 -29.83 -40.99 -19.62
C GLU A 58 -28.83 -40.41 -20.64
N GLN A 59 -28.52 -39.11 -20.55
CA GLN A 59 -27.59 -38.39 -21.41
C GLN A 59 -26.25 -38.10 -20.71
N LEU A 60 -26.04 -38.67 -19.53
CA LEU A 60 -24.82 -38.56 -18.76
C LEU A 60 -24.09 -39.90 -18.73
N LYS A 61 -22.79 -39.86 -19.02
CA LYS A 61 -21.88 -40.99 -18.83
C LYS A 61 -20.79 -40.60 -17.83
N PRO A 62 -20.39 -41.46 -16.87
CA PRO A 62 -19.27 -41.17 -15.98
C PRO A 62 -17.99 -40.91 -16.76
N TYR A 63 -17.25 -39.86 -16.37
CA TYR A 63 -16.13 -39.34 -17.17
C TYR A 63 -15.04 -40.40 -17.41
N HIS A 64 -14.52 -41.02 -16.35
CA HIS A 64 -13.42 -41.98 -16.44
C HIS A 64 -13.77 -43.25 -17.21
N ALA A 65 -14.93 -43.84 -16.93
CA ALA A 65 -15.34 -45.10 -17.53
C ALA A 65 -15.52 -45.01 -19.06
N HIS A 66 -15.74 -43.81 -19.60
CA HIS A 66 -16.01 -43.59 -21.03
C HIS A 66 -14.99 -42.66 -21.70
N LYS A 67 -13.88 -42.32 -21.04
CA LYS A 67 -12.92 -41.31 -21.53
C LYS A 67 -12.35 -41.67 -22.90
N GLU A 68 -11.88 -42.90 -23.08
CA GLU A 68 -11.26 -43.34 -24.34
C GLU A 68 -12.25 -43.41 -25.50
N GLU A 69 -13.51 -43.76 -25.22
CA GLU A 69 -14.60 -43.74 -26.20
C GLU A 69 -14.90 -42.30 -26.62
N MET A 70 -15.08 -41.40 -25.64
CA MET A 70 -15.56 -40.03 -25.87
C MET A 70 -14.52 -39.12 -26.52
N ILE A 71 -13.23 -39.28 -26.22
CA ILE A 71 -12.15 -38.50 -26.85
C ILE A 71 -12.06 -38.79 -28.35
N LYS A 72 -12.42 -40.00 -28.80
CA LYS A 72 -12.39 -40.37 -30.22
C LYS A 72 -13.52 -39.71 -31.03
N ILE A 73 -14.60 -39.26 -30.39
CA ILE A 73 -15.80 -38.72 -31.04
C ILE A 73 -15.58 -37.30 -31.58
N ASN A 74 -14.71 -36.51 -30.95
CA ASN A 74 -14.47 -35.12 -31.33
C ASN A 74 -12.98 -34.79 -31.27
N LYS A 75 -12.42 -34.27 -32.37
CA LYS A 75 -11.00 -33.87 -32.48
C LYS A 75 -10.79 -32.35 -32.49
N GLY A 76 -11.83 -31.57 -32.17
CA GLY A 76 -11.76 -30.12 -32.16
C GLY A 76 -10.80 -29.58 -31.10
N LYS A 77 -10.02 -28.54 -31.43
CA LYS A 77 -9.03 -27.95 -30.51
C LYS A 77 -9.65 -27.50 -29.16
N ARG A 78 -10.84 -26.88 -29.20
CA ARG A 78 -11.57 -26.47 -27.98
C ARG A 78 -12.02 -27.66 -27.12
N PHE A 79 -12.36 -28.78 -27.77
CA PHE A 79 -12.75 -30.00 -27.07
C PHE A 79 -11.55 -30.62 -26.37
N GLN A 80 -10.39 -30.68 -27.03
CA GLN A 80 -9.16 -31.17 -26.40
C GLN A 80 -8.78 -30.32 -25.18
N GLN A 81 -8.86 -28.99 -25.28
CA GLN A 81 -8.62 -28.08 -24.15
C GLN A 81 -9.59 -28.34 -22.97
N ALA A 82 -10.86 -28.64 -23.26
CA ALA A 82 -11.82 -28.98 -22.22
C ALA A 82 -11.50 -30.31 -21.53
N VAL A 83 -11.01 -31.31 -22.28
CA VAL A 83 -10.54 -32.60 -21.72
C VAL A 83 -9.29 -32.38 -20.85
N ASP A 84 -8.32 -31.61 -21.33
CA ASP A 84 -7.08 -31.31 -20.60
C ASP A 84 -7.39 -30.57 -19.28
N ALA A 85 -8.34 -29.64 -19.28
CA ALA A 85 -8.79 -28.95 -18.07
C ALA A 85 -9.39 -29.89 -17.01
N VAL A 86 -10.04 -30.98 -17.43
CA VAL A 86 -10.55 -32.00 -16.51
C VAL A 86 -9.39 -32.80 -15.91
N GLU A 87 -8.38 -33.15 -16.71
CA GLU A 87 -7.20 -33.86 -16.23
C GLU A 87 -6.39 -33.02 -15.23
N ASP A 88 -6.26 -31.72 -15.47
CA ASP A 88 -5.61 -30.81 -14.53
C ASP A 88 -6.42 -30.62 -13.24
N PHE A 89 -7.75 -30.59 -13.35
CA PHE A 89 -8.64 -30.61 -12.18
C PHE A 89 -8.42 -31.88 -11.34
N LEU A 90 -8.26 -33.03 -11.98
CA LEU A 90 -8.01 -34.31 -11.33
C LEU A 90 -6.62 -34.40 -10.68
N LYS A 91 -5.57 -33.87 -11.33
CA LYS A 91 -4.23 -33.77 -10.75
C LYS A 91 -4.22 -32.93 -9.48
N LYS A 92 -4.93 -31.78 -9.48
CA LYS A 92 -5.10 -30.93 -8.29
C LYS A 92 -5.87 -31.61 -7.17
N ALA A 93 -6.81 -32.51 -7.50
CA ALA A 93 -7.57 -33.27 -6.51
C ALA A 93 -6.75 -34.41 -5.88
N LYS A 94 -5.94 -35.13 -6.67
CA LYS A 94 -5.06 -36.22 -6.17
C LYS A 94 -3.91 -35.74 -5.28
N GLY A 95 -3.49 -34.48 -5.41
CA GLY A 95 -2.49 -33.87 -4.53
C GLY A 95 -2.95 -33.61 -3.08
N LYS A 96 -4.17 -34.02 -2.69
CA LYS A 96 -4.73 -33.84 -1.34
C LYS A 96 -4.78 -35.10 -0.47
N GLU A 97 -4.45 -36.29 -0.98
CA GLU A 97 -4.57 -37.55 -0.22
C GLU A 97 -3.28 -38.39 -0.23
N GLN A 98 -2.34 -38.09 0.68
CA GLN A 98 -1.36 -39.06 1.21
C GLN A 98 -0.80 -38.57 2.57
N PRO A 99 -0.63 -39.43 3.58
CA PRO A 99 -0.25 -39.00 4.93
C PRO A 99 1.25 -39.24 5.19
N ALA A 100 2.01 -38.18 5.48
CA ALA A 100 3.19 -38.20 6.37
C ALA A 100 3.89 -36.83 6.43
N SER A 101 4.40 -36.53 7.63
CA SER A 101 5.53 -35.62 7.91
C SER A 101 5.27 -34.11 7.86
N SER A 102 4.84 -33.59 9.02
CA SER A 102 5.14 -32.26 9.60
C SER A 102 5.80 -31.21 8.69
N MET A 103 5.08 -30.69 7.69
CA MET A 103 5.48 -29.48 6.94
C MET A 103 4.33 -28.89 6.10
N GLU A 104 3.12 -28.77 6.64
CA GLU A 104 2.18 -27.73 6.13
C GLU A 104 2.38 -26.50 7.02
N PRO A 105 2.98 -25.38 6.55
CA PRO A 105 2.37 -24.08 6.87
C PRO A 105 2.91 -22.85 6.08
N ILE A 106 2.63 -22.61 4.79
CA ILE A 106 2.75 -21.22 4.23
C ILE A 106 1.66 -20.95 3.18
N SER A 107 1.53 -21.82 2.18
CA SER A 107 0.63 -21.58 1.03
C SER A 107 -0.86 -21.44 1.40
N LYS A 108 -1.35 -22.20 2.38
CA LYS A 108 -2.73 -22.08 2.89
C LYS A 108 -2.98 -20.76 3.64
N ARG A 109 -1.99 -20.27 4.41
CA ARG A 109 -2.10 -18.97 5.12
C ARG A 109 -2.15 -17.80 4.13
N LEU A 110 -1.35 -17.84 3.06
CA LEU A 110 -1.37 -16.82 2.01
C LEU A 110 -2.74 -16.68 1.35
N LYS A 111 -3.39 -17.80 1.00
CA LYS A 111 -4.73 -17.78 0.36
C LYS A 111 -5.84 -17.30 1.29
N ILE A 112 -5.75 -17.58 2.59
CA ILE A 112 -6.75 -17.13 3.57
C ILE A 112 -6.61 -15.61 3.82
N ILE A 113 -5.40 -15.05 3.74
CA ILE A 113 -5.20 -13.60 3.88
C ILE A 113 -5.81 -12.85 2.69
N GLU A 114 -5.67 -13.34 1.46
CA GLU A 114 -6.28 -12.72 0.27
C GLU A 114 -7.83 -12.68 0.32
N GLU A 115 -8.48 -13.66 0.95
CA GLU A 115 -9.94 -13.69 1.10
C GLU A 115 -10.46 -12.81 2.26
N VAL A 116 -9.63 -12.49 3.25
CA VAL A 116 -9.99 -11.65 4.41
C VAL A 116 -9.62 -10.18 4.19
N THR A 117 -8.56 -9.89 3.43
CA THR A 117 -8.28 -8.55 2.93
C THR A 117 -9.18 -8.29 1.73
N GLY A 118 -10.40 -7.80 1.98
CA GLY A 118 -11.31 -7.37 0.92
C GLY A 118 -10.52 -6.54 -0.09
N SER A 119 -10.51 -7.00 -1.35
CA SER A 119 -9.80 -6.38 -2.46
C SER A 119 -10.13 -4.88 -2.48
N THR A 120 -9.24 -4.08 -1.91
CA THR A 120 -9.24 -2.65 -2.12
C THR A 120 -8.69 -2.53 -3.52
N SER A 121 -9.58 -2.49 -4.50
CA SER A 121 -9.20 -2.12 -5.87
C SER A 121 -8.54 -0.74 -5.78
N ILE A 122 -7.21 -0.72 -5.74
CA ILE A 122 -6.42 0.49 -5.73
C ILE A 122 -6.68 1.15 -7.08
N GLN A 123 -7.58 2.13 -7.13
CA GLN A 123 -7.61 3.05 -8.25
C GLN A 123 -6.37 3.92 -8.09
N ALA A 124 -5.33 3.65 -8.88
CA ALA A 124 -4.35 4.68 -9.19
C ALA A 124 -5.13 5.82 -9.87
N ALA A 125 -5.11 7.02 -9.29
CA ALA A 125 -5.81 8.17 -9.83
C ALA A 125 -4.81 9.31 -10.05
N ASP A 126 -4.87 9.85 -11.27
CA ASP A 126 -4.25 11.06 -11.78
C ASP A 126 -2.70 11.08 -11.78
N SER A 127 -2.15 10.94 -12.99
CA SER A 127 -0.79 11.40 -13.26
C SER A 127 -0.78 12.91 -13.07
N THR A 128 -0.09 13.39 -12.03
CA THR A 128 0.01 14.84 -11.82
C THR A 128 0.89 15.39 -12.93
N ALA A 129 0.41 16.45 -13.57
CA ALA A 129 1.00 16.92 -14.80
C ALA A 129 2.38 17.52 -14.50
N ILE A 130 3.44 16.83 -14.92
CA ILE A 130 4.82 17.32 -14.93
C ILE A 130 4.95 18.61 -15.78
N ASN A 131 3.92 19.00 -16.55
CA ASN A 131 3.93 20.19 -17.43
C ASN A 131 2.52 20.79 -17.71
N GLY A 132 1.54 20.63 -16.82
CA GLY A 132 0.17 21.15 -17.04
C GLY A 132 -0.13 22.40 -16.21
N SER A 133 -0.91 23.34 -16.74
CA SER A 133 -1.45 24.45 -15.94
C SER A 133 -2.43 23.89 -14.89
N ILE A 134 -1.98 23.69 -13.66
CA ILE A 134 -2.87 23.39 -12.53
C ILE A 134 -3.67 24.66 -12.26
N THR A 135 -5.00 24.55 -12.28
CA THR A 135 -5.87 25.61 -11.78
C THR A 135 -5.96 25.47 -10.25
N PRO A 136 -5.44 26.42 -9.46
CA PRO A 136 -5.50 26.33 -8.01
C PRO A 136 -6.94 26.34 -7.52
N THR A 137 -7.21 25.70 -6.38
CA THR A 137 -8.53 25.75 -5.75
C THR A 137 -8.81 27.13 -5.16
N ASP A 138 -10.08 27.56 -5.19
CA ASP A 138 -10.53 28.78 -4.50
C ASP A 138 -10.58 28.63 -2.97
N LYS A 139 -10.41 27.40 -2.46
CA LYS A 139 -10.38 27.12 -1.02
C LYS A 139 -9.12 27.72 -0.37
N ARG A 140 -9.28 28.35 0.78
CA ARG A 140 -8.14 28.85 1.58
C ARG A 140 -7.41 27.68 2.22
N ILE A 141 -6.10 27.62 2.03
CA ILE A 141 -5.25 26.54 2.52
C ILE A 141 -4.51 26.97 3.78
N GLY A 142 -4.57 26.14 4.82
CA GLY A 142 -3.75 26.25 6.02
C GLY A 142 -2.61 25.23 5.99
N PHE A 143 -1.43 25.56 6.48
CA PHE A 143 -0.32 24.61 6.58
C PHE A 143 0.40 24.73 7.93
N LEU A 144 0.48 23.61 8.65
CA LEU A 144 1.03 23.52 10.00
C LEU A 144 2.29 22.65 10.01
N GLY A 145 3.43 23.25 10.33
CA GLY A 145 4.71 22.56 10.43
C GLY A 145 5.60 22.77 9.20
N LEU A 146 6.60 23.63 9.33
CA LEU A 146 7.52 24.04 8.26
C LEU A 146 8.88 23.36 8.44
N GLY A 147 8.82 22.03 8.57
CA GLY A 147 9.98 21.17 8.71
C GLY A 147 10.63 20.81 7.38
N LEU A 148 11.40 19.71 7.38
CA LEU A 148 12.13 19.21 6.21
C LEU A 148 11.22 19.01 4.98
N MET A 149 10.05 18.39 5.19
CA MET A 149 9.05 18.16 4.13
C MET A 149 8.11 19.37 3.97
N GLY A 150 7.56 19.89 5.08
CA GLY A 150 6.56 20.96 5.02
C GLY A 150 7.02 22.20 4.26
N SER A 151 8.32 22.53 4.32
CA SER A 151 8.90 23.65 3.56
C SER A 151 8.71 23.52 2.05
N GLY A 152 9.10 22.39 1.46
CA GLY A 152 8.98 22.16 0.02
C GLY A 152 7.53 22.10 -0.43
N ILE A 153 6.67 21.47 0.38
CA ILE A 153 5.23 21.38 0.11
C ILE A 153 4.60 22.78 0.03
N VAL A 154 4.87 23.65 1.01
CA VAL A 154 4.32 25.01 1.05
C VAL A 154 4.81 25.86 -0.11
N SER A 155 6.11 25.84 -0.42
CA SER A 155 6.63 26.60 -1.57
C SER A 155 5.97 26.15 -2.87
N ASN A 156 5.70 24.85 -3.05
CA ASN A 156 5.02 24.38 -4.25
C ASN A 156 3.54 24.79 -4.30
N LEU A 157 2.82 24.78 -3.17
CA LEU A 157 1.46 25.31 -3.12
C LEU A 157 1.42 26.81 -3.50
N LEU A 158 2.35 27.62 -2.98
CA LEU A 158 2.45 29.04 -3.30
C LEU A 158 2.79 29.28 -4.77
N LYS A 159 3.79 28.58 -5.31
CA LYS A 159 4.20 28.66 -6.73
C LYS A 159 3.06 28.33 -7.68
N MET A 160 2.19 27.39 -7.32
CA MET A 160 1.03 27.01 -8.12
C MET A 160 -0.20 27.91 -7.88
N GLY A 161 -0.05 29.00 -7.12
CA GLY A 161 -1.06 30.06 -6.97
C GLY A 161 -2.10 29.80 -5.89
N HIS A 162 -1.88 28.86 -4.98
CA HIS A 162 -2.79 28.65 -3.85
C HIS A 162 -2.66 29.77 -2.80
N VAL A 163 -3.78 30.13 -2.17
CA VAL A 163 -3.80 31.06 -1.03
C VAL A 163 -3.49 30.29 0.25
N VAL A 164 -2.26 30.41 0.75
CA VAL A 164 -1.77 29.64 1.90
C VAL A 164 -1.61 30.53 3.14
N THR A 165 -2.08 30.03 4.30
CA THR A 165 -1.75 30.53 5.63
C THR A 165 -0.87 29.52 6.36
N VAL A 166 0.32 29.93 6.77
CA VAL A 166 1.30 29.05 7.42
C VAL A 166 1.34 29.28 8.92
N TRP A 167 1.68 28.23 9.65
CA TRP A 167 2.10 28.31 11.04
C TRP A 167 3.20 27.28 11.32
N ASN A 168 4.14 27.68 12.17
CA ASN A 168 5.14 26.79 12.72
C ASN A 168 5.43 27.17 14.17
N ARG A 169 5.77 26.17 15.01
CA ARG A 169 6.11 26.41 16.43
C ARG A 169 7.27 27.38 16.61
N THR A 170 8.27 27.31 15.72
CA THR A 170 9.37 28.27 15.62
C THR A 170 8.99 29.29 14.56
N ALA A 171 8.62 30.50 14.98
CA ALA A 171 7.99 31.51 14.12
C ALA A 171 8.90 31.97 12.98
N GLU A 172 10.22 32.01 13.22
CA GLU A 172 11.24 32.43 12.25
C GLU A 172 11.26 31.54 11.00
N LYS A 173 10.77 30.30 11.09
CA LYS A 173 10.65 29.43 9.90
C LYS A 173 9.56 29.88 8.93
N CYS A 174 8.65 30.77 9.35
CA CYS A 174 7.60 31.29 8.49
C CYS A 174 8.08 32.40 7.56
N ASP A 175 9.17 33.10 7.90
CA ASP A 175 9.60 34.35 7.24
C ASP A 175 9.81 34.18 5.73
N LEU A 176 10.41 33.06 5.32
CA LEU A 176 10.63 32.72 3.91
C LEU A 176 9.31 32.65 3.12
N PHE A 177 8.28 32.06 3.70
CA PHE A 177 7.00 31.87 3.01
C PHE A 177 6.16 33.14 3.01
N ILE A 178 6.31 34.00 4.03
CA ILE A 178 5.68 35.33 4.02
C ILE A 178 6.20 36.15 2.84
N GLN A 179 7.50 36.07 2.56
CA GLN A 179 8.10 36.70 1.38
C GLN A 179 7.58 36.10 0.07
N GLU A 180 7.26 34.81 0.04
CA GLU A 180 6.61 34.10 -1.08
C GLU A 180 5.09 34.34 -1.16
N GLY A 181 4.51 35.17 -0.28
CA GLY A 181 3.09 35.57 -0.33
C GLY A 181 2.15 34.78 0.59
N ALA A 182 2.68 33.91 1.46
CA ALA A 182 1.88 33.25 2.48
C ALA A 182 1.42 34.24 3.57
N ARG A 183 0.25 33.97 4.14
CA ARG A 183 -0.22 34.63 5.37
C ARG A 183 0.33 33.92 6.59
N LEU A 184 0.56 34.66 7.67
CA LEU A 184 0.98 34.08 8.95
C LEU A 184 -0.23 33.87 9.86
N GLY A 185 -0.45 32.64 10.31
CA GLY A 185 -1.34 32.35 11.45
C GLY A 185 -0.55 32.40 12.76
N ARG A 186 -1.19 32.82 13.86
CA ARG A 186 -0.54 32.93 15.18
C ARG A 186 -0.61 31.62 15.95
N THR A 187 -1.67 30.84 15.75
CA THR A 187 -1.88 29.53 16.37
C THR A 187 -2.48 28.50 15.39
N PRO A 188 -2.32 27.19 15.65
CA PRO A 188 -3.01 26.16 14.87
C PRO A 188 -4.54 26.32 14.83
N ALA A 189 -5.15 26.70 15.96
CA ALA A 189 -6.59 26.99 16.05
C ALA A 189 -7.00 28.14 15.11
N GLU A 190 -6.22 29.21 15.05
CA GLU A 190 -6.49 30.35 14.19
C GLU A 190 -6.42 29.95 12.71
N VAL A 191 -5.37 29.22 12.31
CA VAL A 191 -5.21 28.72 10.93
C VAL A 191 -6.41 27.85 10.54
N ALA A 192 -6.79 26.88 11.37
CA ALA A 192 -7.91 25.99 11.11
C ALA A 192 -9.27 26.74 11.01
N SER A 193 -9.43 27.83 11.77
CA SER A 193 -10.65 28.65 11.71
C SER A 193 -10.76 29.47 10.42
N MET A 194 -9.63 30.03 9.96
CA MET A 194 -9.54 30.88 8.76
C MET A 194 -9.52 30.10 7.45
N CYS A 195 -8.94 28.90 7.44
CA CYS A 195 -8.73 28.11 6.23
C CYS A 195 -9.85 27.09 6.03
N ASP A 196 -10.11 26.69 4.79
CA ASP A 196 -11.13 25.70 4.46
C ASP A 196 -10.55 24.29 4.54
N ILE A 197 -9.29 24.13 4.11
CA ILE A 197 -8.49 22.91 4.24
C ILE A 197 -7.20 23.25 4.98
N THR A 198 -6.89 22.53 6.05
CA THR A 198 -5.64 22.71 6.81
C THR A 198 -4.82 21.44 6.78
N PHE A 199 -3.62 21.51 6.21
CA PHE A 199 -2.64 20.43 6.20
C PHE A 199 -1.72 20.52 7.43
N SER A 200 -1.23 19.38 7.90
CA SER A 200 -0.17 19.29 8.91
C SER A 200 0.96 18.37 8.47
N CYS A 201 2.20 18.72 8.81
CA CYS A 201 3.38 17.89 8.57
C CYS A 201 4.40 18.06 9.70
N VAL A 202 4.30 17.21 10.72
CA VAL A 202 5.10 17.27 11.97
C VAL A 202 5.85 15.96 12.24
N SER A 203 6.69 15.95 13.28
CA SER A 203 7.78 14.98 13.45
C SER A 203 7.34 13.56 13.80
N ASP A 204 6.31 13.41 14.61
CA ASP A 204 5.96 12.16 15.30
C ASP A 204 4.53 12.19 15.87
N PRO A 205 4.02 11.03 16.35
CA PRO A 205 2.68 10.95 16.93
C PRO A 205 2.41 11.87 18.12
N LYS A 206 3.44 12.23 18.91
CA LYS A 206 3.27 13.13 20.05
C LYS A 206 3.08 14.57 19.55
N ALA A 207 3.89 14.99 18.57
CA ALA A 207 3.74 16.29 17.94
C ALA A 207 2.39 16.44 17.23
N ALA A 208 1.91 15.41 16.54
CA ALA A 208 0.60 15.43 15.88
C ALA A 208 -0.55 15.57 16.90
N ARG A 209 -0.51 14.82 18.00
CA ARG A 209 -1.49 14.95 19.09
C ARG A 209 -1.46 16.33 19.74
N ASP A 210 -0.27 16.82 20.08
CA ASP A 210 -0.11 18.15 20.71
C ASP A 210 -0.63 19.26 19.78
N LEU A 211 -0.34 19.17 18.49
CA LEU A 211 -0.82 20.12 17.49
C LEU A 211 -2.35 20.17 17.41
N VAL A 212 -3.02 19.02 17.55
CA VAL A 212 -4.48 18.93 17.42
C VAL A 212 -5.19 19.20 18.75
N LEU A 213 -4.78 18.53 19.82
CA LEU A 213 -5.46 18.48 21.11
C LEU A 213 -4.95 19.53 22.11
N GLY A 214 -3.75 20.06 21.90
CA GLY A 214 -3.11 21.01 22.79
C GLY A 214 -3.83 22.36 22.89
N PRO A 215 -3.38 23.24 23.79
CA PRO A 215 -3.91 24.58 23.92
C PRO A 215 -3.68 25.39 22.63
N SER A 216 -4.74 26.05 22.14
CA SER A 216 -4.75 26.70 20.82
C SER A 216 -4.40 25.77 19.65
N GLY A 217 -4.58 24.45 19.83
CA GLY A 217 -4.46 23.42 18.83
C GLY A 217 -5.61 23.41 17.81
N VAL A 218 -5.44 22.62 16.76
CA VAL A 218 -6.36 22.56 15.60
C VAL A 218 -7.81 22.37 16.03
N LEU A 219 -8.07 21.51 17.02
CA LEU A 219 -9.43 21.13 17.42
C LEU A 219 -10.28 22.33 17.86
N GLN A 220 -9.67 23.41 18.40
CA GLN A 220 -10.42 24.61 18.81
C GLN A 220 -10.80 25.53 17.63
N GLY A 221 -10.18 25.35 16.45
CA GLY A 221 -10.54 26.04 15.22
C GLY A 221 -11.51 25.27 14.32
N ILE A 222 -11.74 23.98 14.60
CA ILE A 222 -12.63 23.13 13.81
C ILE A 222 -14.10 23.43 14.09
N ARG A 223 -14.88 23.48 13.01
CA ARG A 223 -16.33 23.64 12.98
C ARG A 223 -16.89 22.94 11.74
N PRO A 224 -18.22 22.76 11.61
CA PRO A 224 -18.83 22.16 10.43
C PRO A 224 -18.30 22.73 9.11
N GLY A 225 -17.86 21.82 8.22
CA GLY A 225 -17.35 22.16 6.89
C GLY A 225 -15.84 22.42 6.82
N LYS A 226 -15.11 22.43 7.94
CA LYS A 226 -13.63 22.53 7.94
C LYS A 226 -12.97 21.18 7.66
N CYS A 227 -11.92 21.19 6.86
CA CYS A 227 -11.14 19.99 6.54
C CYS A 227 -9.76 20.03 7.20
N TYR A 228 -9.33 18.90 7.76
CA TYR A 228 -7.99 18.69 8.29
C TYR A 228 -7.33 17.51 7.58
N VAL A 229 -6.11 17.73 7.08
CA VAL A 229 -5.34 16.75 6.32
C VAL A 229 -4.02 16.46 7.05
N GLU A 230 -3.92 15.28 7.66
CA GLU A 230 -2.75 14.87 8.44
C GLU A 230 -1.72 14.18 7.54
N MET A 231 -0.60 14.86 7.25
CA MET A 231 0.46 14.34 6.39
C MET A 231 1.66 13.78 7.15
N SER A 232 1.65 13.82 8.49
CA SER A 232 2.73 13.27 9.30
C SER A 232 2.72 11.75 9.26
N THR A 233 3.90 11.13 9.21
CA THR A 233 4.01 9.68 9.39
C THR A 233 3.83 9.32 10.86
N VAL A 234 2.65 8.81 11.20
CA VAL A 234 2.24 8.38 12.55
C VAL A 234 1.63 6.97 12.50
N ASP A 235 1.33 6.40 13.67
CA ASP A 235 0.64 5.11 13.78
C ASP A 235 -0.88 5.19 13.52
N PRO A 236 -1.52 4.09 13.10
CA PRO A 236 -2.97 4.04 12.82
C PRO A 236 -3.85 4.41 14.02
N GLU A 237 -3.39 4.15 15.24
CA GLU A 237 -4.10 4.48 16.48
C GLU A 237 -4.18 6.00 16.64
N THR A 238 -3.08 6.70 16.38
CA THR A 238 -3.02 8.17 16.34
C THR A 238 -3.97 8.71 15.28
N ILE A 239 -3.97 8.17 14.06
CA ILE A 239 -4.88 8.61 13.00
C ILE A 239 -6.35 8.41 13.40
N THR A 240 -6.66 7.27 14.02
CA THR A 240 -8.02 6.96 14.48
C THR A 240 -8.48 7.97 15.52
N GLU A 241 -7.64 8.26 16.51
CA GLU A 241 -7.90 9.26 17.55
C GLU A 241 -8.13 10.65 16.96
N LEU A 242 -7.22 11.12 16.09
CA LEU A 242 -7.31 12.44 15.46
C LEU A 242 -8.55 12.56 14.58
N SER A 243 -8.85 11.53 13.79
CA SER A 243 -10.05 11.48 12.96
C SER A 243 -11.33 11.59 13.80
N GLN A 244 -11.42 10.83 14.90
CA GLN A 244 -12.59 10.85 15.79
C GLN A 244 -12.81 12.22 16.43
N VAL A 245 -11.77 12.85 16.97
CA VAL A 245 -11.93 14.16 17.62
C VAL A 245 -12.28 15.27 16.63
N ILE A 246 -11.67 15.27 15.44
CA ILE A 246 -11.95 16.27 14.39
C ILE A 246 -13.40 16.11 13.90
N THR A 247 -13.83 14.89 13.61
CA THR A 247 -15.20 14.60 13.15
C THR A 247 -16.25 14.87 14.22
N SER A 248 -15.94 14.65 15.51
CA SER A 248 -16.84 14.99 16.63
C SER A 248 -17.16 16.49 16.72
N ARG A 249 -16.32 17.36 16.14
CA ARG A 249 -16.53 18.81 16.04
C ARG A 249 -17.19 19.24 14.71
N GLY A 250 -17.61 18.28 13.89
CA GLY A 250 -18.17 18.52 12.55
C GLY A 250 -17.12 18.77 11.47
N GLY A 251 -15.83 18.61 11.78
CA GLY A 251 -14.76 18.66 10.79
C GLY A 251 -14.73 17.40 9.92
N ARG A 252 -13.97 17.48 8.82
CA ARG A 252 -13.73 16.38 7.89
C ARG A 252 -12.25 16.05 7.92
N PHE A 253 -11.92 14.77 7.91
CA PHE A 253 -10.56 14.28 8.16
C PHE A 253 -10.05 13.43 7.01
N LEU A 254 -8.80 13.67 6.62
CA LEU A 254 -8.05 12.86 5.67
C LEU A 254 -6.65 12.65 6.24
N GLU A 255 -6.14 11.42 6.26
CA GLU A 255 -4.70 11.22 6.37
C GLU A 255 -4.10 11.22 4.96
N ALA A 256 -2.93 11.83 4.79
CA ALA A 256 -2.21 11.90 3.53
C ALA A 256 -0.68 11.88 3.72
N PRO A 257 -0.10 10.89 4.44
CA PRO A 257 1.35 10.79 4.55
C PRO A 257 2.04 10.69 3.18
N VAL A 258 3.27 11.20 3.10
CA VAL A 258 4.05 11.28 1.86
C VAL A 258 5.30 10.43 1.88
N ALA A 259 5.53 9.72 0.78
CA ALA A 259 6.78 9.00 0.51
C ALA A 259 7.65 9.86 -0.41
N GLY A 260 8.90 10.05 0.00
CA GLY A 260 9.86 10.88 -0.70
C GLY A 260 10.94 11.41 0.24
N SER A 261 11.70 12.38 -0.26
CA SER A 261 12.78 13.03 0.47
C SER A 261 12.65 14.55 0.41
N GLN A 262 13.56 15.28 1.08
CA GLN A 262 13.54 16.74 1.05
C GLN A 262 13.63 17.25 -0.39
N GLN A 263 14.53 16.67 -1.19
CA GLN A 263 14.67 17.05 -2.59
C GLN A 263 13.37 16.83 -3.37
N LEU A 264 12.75 15.65 -3.25
CA LEU A 264 11.47 15.37 -3.91
C LEU A 264 10.33 16.26 -3.42
N SER A 265 10.36 16.66 -2.15
CA SER A 265 9.40 17.63 -1.60
C SER A 265 9.57 19.02 -2.20
N ASN A 266 10.82 19.45 -2.42
CA ASN A 266 11.12 20.73 -3.05
C ASN A 266 10.70 20.73 -4.53
N ASP A 267 10.86 19.59 -5.20
CA ASP A 267 10.58 19.41 -6.61
C ASP A 267 9.10 19.13 -6.93
N GLY A 268 8.24 18.97 -5.91
CA GLY A 268 6.82 18.63 -6.09
C GLY A 268 6.62 17.20 -6.60
N MET A 269 7.52 16.28 -6.25
CA MET A 269 7.60 14.91 -6.78
C MET A 269 7.29 13.82 -5.74
N LEU A 270 6.61 14.18 -4.66
CA LEU A 270 6.21 13.24 -3.61
C LEU A 270 5.20 12.22 -4.11
N VAL A 271 5.19 11.04 -3.49
CA VAL A 271 4.09 10.07 -3.63
C VAL A 271 3.18 10.21 -2.42
N ILE A 272 1.92 10.58 -2.66
CA ILE A 272 0.95 10.85 -1.59
C ILE A 272 0.11 9.60 -1.36
N LEU A 273 0.04 9.12 -0.13
CA LEU A 273 -0.82 8.01 0.27
C LEU A 273 -1.95 8.59 1.11
N ALA A 274 -3.17 8.58 0.60
CA ALA A 274 -4.31 9.20 1.26
C ALA A 274 -5.38 8.18 1.68
N ALA A 275 -6.01 8.38 2.82
CA ALA A 275 -7.15 7.58 3.26
C ALA A 275 -8.05 8.38 4.24
N GLY A 276 -9.34 8.05 4.31
CA GLY A 276 -10.34 8.77 5.11
C GLY A 276 -11.44 9.34 4.23
N ASP A 277 -11.77 10.62 4.41
CA ASP A 277 -12.87 11.26 3.68
C ASP A 277 -12.53 11.47 2.19
N ARG A 278 -13.19 10.69 1.32
CA ARG A 278 -12.99 10.72 -0.13
C ARG A 278 -13.23 12.10 -0.75
N THR A 279 -14.19 12.87 -0.24
CA THR A 279 -14.48 14.18 -0.83
C THR A 279 -13.43 15.20 -0.43
N VAL A 280 -12.77 15.04 0.73
CA VAL A 280 -11.60 15.88 1.09
C VAL A 280 -10.43 15.56 0.16
N TYR A 281 -10.23 14.28 -0.16
CA TYR A 281 -9.21 13.87 -1.13
C TYR A 281 -9.42 14.54 -2.51
N GLU A 282 -10.67 14.55 -2.99
CA GLU A 282 -11.04 15.21 -4.25
C GLU A 282 -10.89 16.75 -4.18
N ASP A 283 -11.32 17.36 -3.07
CA ASP A 283 -11.12 18.79 -2.80
C ASP A 283 -9.64 19.21 -2.77
N CYS A 284 -8.73 18.28 -2.43
CA CYS A 284 -7.29 18.50 -2.39
C CYS A 284 -6.59 18.27 -3.73
N SER A 285 -7.30 17.95 -4.83
CA SER A 285 -6.71 17.52 -6.10
C SER A 285 -5.60 18.46 -6.61
N SER A 286 -5.86 19.77 -6.73
CA SER A 286 -4.84 20.73 -7.18
C SER A 286 -3.69 20.92 -6.18
N CYS A 287 -3.95 20.77 -4.88
CA CYS A 287 -2.90 20.80 -3.85
C CYS A 287 -1.97 19.58 -3.99
N PHE A 288 -2.54 18.37 -4.16
CA PHE A 288 -1.78 17.14 -4.36
C PHE A 288 -1.00 17.14 -5.67
N GLN A 289 -1.56 17.73 -6.73
CA GLN A 289 -0.84 17.94 -7.99
C GLN A 289 0.34 18.90 -7.85
N ALA A 290 0.24 19.93 -7.00
CA ALA A 290 1.33 20.87 -6.78
C ALA A 290 2.49 20.25 -6.00
N MET A 291 2.21 19.40 -5.00
CA MET A 291 3.23 18.87 -4.09
C MET A 291 3.73 17.46 -4.45
N GLY A 292 3.04 16.74 -5.33
CA GLY A 292 3.28 15.33 -5.59
C GLY A 292 3.31 14.97 -7.07
N LYS A 293 4.03 13.90 -7.38
CA LYS A 293 4.06 13.21 -8.67
C LYS A 293 2.81 12.35 -8.89
N THR A 294 2.23 11.82 -7.81
CA THR A 294 1.05 10.95 -7.87
C THR A 294 0.44 10.82 -6.48
N SER A 295 -0.86 10.51 -6.43
CA SER A 295 -1.60 10.27 -5.20
C SER A 295 -2.42 8.98 -5.29
N PHE A 296 -2.46 8.24 -4.18
CA PHE A 296 -3.24 7.01 -4.04
C PHE A 296 -4.31 7.20 -2.97
N PHE A 297 -5.54 6.77 -3.24
CA PHE A 297 -6.60 6.72 -2.23
C PHE A 297 -6.80 5.28 -1.74
N LEU A 298 -6.52 5.04 -0.46
CA LEU A 298 -6.40 3.73 0.17
C LEU A 298 -7.61 3.36 1.03
N GLY A 299 -8.74 4.05 0.85
CA GLY A 299 -9.99 3.76 1.54
C GLY A 299 -10.07 4.42 2.91
N GLU A 300 -10.38 3.62 3.93
CA GLU A 300 -10.65 4.09 5.30
C GLU A 300 -9.41 4.63 6.02
N ALA A 301 -9.63 5.56 6.97
CA ALA A 301 -8.57 6.11 7.80
C ALA A 301 -7.82 5.02 8.59
N GLY A 302 -6.50 5.21 8.73
CA GLY A 302 -5.52 4.26 9.22
C GLY A 302 -4.82 3.47 8.09
N ASN A 303 -5.43 3.31 6.91
CA ASN A 303 -4.82 2.54 5.82
C ASN A 303 -3.58 3.20 5.22
N ALA A 304 -3.56 4.53 5.12
CA ALA A 304 -2.38 5.22 4.60
C ALA A 304 -1.23 5.22 5.61
N ALA A 305 -1.50 5.39 6.90
CA ALA A 305 -0.51 5.20 7.96
C ALA A 305 0.11 3.80 7.92
N ARG A 306 -0.71 2.73 7.80
CA ARG A 306 -0.21 1.35 7.68
C ARG A 306 0.70 1.20 6.47
N MET A 307 0.26 1.64 5.30
CA MET A 307 1.04 1.53 4.07
C MET A 307 2.35 2.32 4.16
N MET A 308 2.32 3.53 4.69
CA MET A 308 3.51 4.35 4.88
C MET A 308 4.52 3.69 5.83
N LEU A 309 4.06 3.13 6.95
CA LEU A 309 4.94 2.43 7.89
C LEU A 309 5.56 1.18 7.26
N ILE A 310 4.83 0.46 6.41
CA ILE A 310 5.37 -0.68 5.65
C ILE A 310 6.46 -0.20 4.69
N LEU A 311 6.24 0.87 3.93
CA LEU A 311 7.24 1.41 3.00
C LEU A 311 8.50 1.86 3.73
N ASN A 312 8.35 2.62 4.82
CA ASN A 312 9.49 3.11 5.59
C ASN A 312 10.21 1.99 6.36
N MET A 313 9.49 0.93 6.75
CA MET A 313 10.12 -0.28 7.30
C MET A 313 11.04 -0.95 6.28
N VAL A 314 10.59 -1.09 5.03
CA VAL A 314 11.40 -1.65 3.94
C VAL A 314 12.60 -0.75 3.67
N GLN A 315 12.38 0.57 3.51
CA GLN A 315 13.46 1.53 3.25
C GLN A 315 14.51 1.57 4.37
N GLY A 316 14.07 1.62 5.63
CA GLY A 316 14.96 1.66 6.78
C GLY A 316 15.80 0.40 6.89
N SER A 317 15.18 -0.77 6.74
CA SER A 317 15.88 -2.07 6.77
C SER A 317 16.89 -2.17 5.61
N PHE A 318 16.50 -1.75 4.41
CA PHE A 318 17.36 -1.81 3.24
C PHE A 318 18.59 -0.91 3.37
N MET A 319 18.43 0.31 3.90
CA MET A 319 19.55 1.21 4.16
C MET A 319 20.53 0.63 5.20
N ALA A 320 20.04 -0.06 6.22
CA ALA A 320 20.91 -0.76 7.17
C ALA A 320 21.71 -1.88 6.49
N THR A 321 21.06 -2.67 5.62
CA THR A 321 21.75 -3.71 4.81
C THR A 321 22.80 -3.12 3.86
N ILE A 322 22.51 -1.99 3.21
CA ILE A 322 23.49 -1.29 2.36
C ILE A 322 24.71 -0.85 3.19
N ALA A 323 24.48 -0.25 4.35
CA ALA A 323 25.53 0.17 5.27
C ALA A 323 26.41 -1.02 5.70
N GLU A 324 25.79 -2.13 6.10
CA GLU A 324 26.50 -3.36 6.47
C GLU A 324 27.37 -3.87 5.32
N GLY A 325 26.83 -3.98 4.10
CA GLY A 325 27.57 -4.41 2.92
C GLY A 325 28.77 -3.51 2.59
N LEU A 326 28.59 -2.18 2.64
CA LEU A 326 29.67 -1.22 2.42
C LEU A 326 30.78 -1.35 3.49
N THR A 327 30.41 -1.47 4.77
CA THR A 327 31.40 -1.65 5.84
C THR A 327 32.10 -3.00 5.79
N LEU A 328 31.40 -4.07 5.39
CA LEU A 328 32.01 -5.39 5.22
C LEU A 328 32.98 -5.41 4.04
N ALA A 329 32.63 -4.76 2.92
CA ALA A 329 33.55 -4.56 1.80
C ALA A 329 34.83 -3.86 2.27
N GLN A 330 34.70 -2.76 3.02
CA GLN A 330 35.84 -2.04 3.58
C GLN A 330 36.68 -2.92 4.53
N ALA A 331 36.04 -3.63 5.46
CA ALA A 331 36.72 -4.48 6.44
C ALA A 331 37.46 -5.67 5.81
N THR A 332 37.02 -6.12 4.63
CA THR A 332 37.61 -7.23 3.87
C THR A 332 38.55 -6.76 2.75
N GLY A 333 38.95 -5.48 2.76
CA GLY A 333 39.90 -4.90 1.82
C GLY A 333 39.35 -4.71 0.40
N GLN A 334 38.04 -4.75 0.22
CA GLN A 334 37.37 -4.49 -1.06
C GLN A 334 37.04 -3.00 -1.22
N SER A 335 37.06 -2.51 -2.47
CA SER A 335 36.67 -1.14 -2.78
C SER A 335 35.16 -0.95 -2.63
N GLN A 336 34.75 0.00 -1.79
CA GLN A 336 33.35 0.39 -1.64
C GLN A 336 32.76 0.97 -2.94
N GLN A 337 33.58 1.69 -3.73
CA GLN A 337 33.16 2.19 -5.05
C GLN A 337 32.86 1.04 -6.00
N THR A 338 33.75 0.04 -6.06
CA THR A 338 33.55 -1.13 -6.92
C THR A 338 32.34 -1.95 -6.48
N PHE A 339 32.09 -2.07 -5.18
CA PHE A 339 30.88 -2.68 -4.64
C PHE A 339 29.61 -1.96 -5.13
N LEU A 340 29.59 -0.63 -5.07
CA LEU A 340 28.49 0.18 -5.61
C LEU A 340 28.31 -0.04 -7.12
N ASP A 341 29.40 0.01 -7.89
CA ASP A 341 29.35 -0.17 -9.34
C ASP A 341 28.72 -1.51 -9.71
N ILE A 342 29.08 -2.59 -8.99
CA ILE A 342 28.50 -3.93 -9.17
C ILE A 342 27.01 -3.94 -8.80
N LEU A 343 26.63 -3.32 -7.68
CA LEU A 343 25.23 -3.22 -7.25
C LEU A 343 24.35 -2.53 -8.31
N CYS A 344 24.85 -1.44 -8.92
CA CYS A 344 24.13 -0.67 -9.93
C CYS A 344 24.00 -1.38 -11.29
N GLN A 345 24.82 -2.40 -11.57
CA GLN A 345 24.64 -3.27 -12.75
C GLN A 345 23.66 -4.43 -12.50
N GLY A 346 23.35 -4.72 -11.23
CA GLY A 346 22.53 -5.85 -10.83
C GLY A 346 21.03 -5.55 -10.74
N GLN A 347 20.26 -6.56 -10.32
CA GLN A 347 18.80 -6.45 -10.17
C GLN A 347 18.37 -5.54 -9.00
N MET A 348 19.29 -5.17 -8.12
CA MET A 348 19.04 -4.28 -6.99
C MET A 348 19.29 -2.80 -7.32
N ALA A 349 19.67 -2.50 -8.57
CA ALA A 349 19.92 -1.13 -9.01
C ALA A 349 18.69 -0.24 -8.79
N SER A 350 18.88 0.85 -8.07
CA SER A 350 17.85 1.85 -7.84
C SER A 350 18.48 3.20 -7.54
N THR A 351 17.77 4.29 -7.82
CA THR A 351 18.19 5.65 -7.48
C THR A 351 18.49 5.80 -5.98
N PHE A 352 17.76 5.06 -5.13
CA PHE A 352 18.01 5.04 -3.69
C PHE A 352 19.39 4.46 -3.35
N VAL A 353 19.75 3.30 -3.92
CA VAL A 353 21.05 2.66 -3.68
C VAL A 353 22.18 3.57 -4.14
N ASP A 354 22.10 4.05 -5.38
CA ASP A 354 23.15 4.91 -5.95
C ASP A 354 23.36 6.16 -5.10
N GLN A 355 22.29 6.92 -4.84
CA GLN A 355 22.38 8.16 -4.08
C GLN A 355 22.90 7.95 -2.65
N LYS A 356 22.41 6.94 -1.93
CA LYS A 356 22.81 6.73 -0.52
C LYS A 356 24.23 6.16 -0.40
N CYS A 357 24.67 5.33 -1.34
CA CYS A 357 26.05 4.87 -1.38
C CYS A 357 27.01 6.02 -1.73
N GLN A 358 26.66 6.88 -2.71
CA GLN A 358 27.44 8.08 -3.03
C GLN A 358 27.59 9.02 -1.83
N ASN A 359 26.50 9.24 -1.08
CA ASN A 359 26.56 10.01 0.17
C ASN A 359 27.57 9.43 1.17
N ILE A 360 27.56 8.10 1.36
CA ILE A 360 28.49 7.41 2.26
C ILE A 360 29.95 7.56 1.76
N LEU A 361 30.20 7.30 0.47
CA LEU A 361 31.53 7.39 -0.14
C LEU A 361 32.13 8.81 -0.04
N GLN A 362 31.27 9.83 -0.11
CA GLN A 362 31.65 11.24 0.03
C GLN A 362 31.68 11.71 1.49
N GLY A 363 31.27 10.89 2.45
CA GLY A 363 31.10 11.27 3.85
C GLY A 363 30.03 12.36 4.08
N ASN A 364 29.13 12.55 3.12
CA ASN A 364 28.10 13.58 3.14
C ASN A 364 26.78 13.03 3.70
N PHE A 365 26.51 13.34 4.97
CA PHE A 365 25.29 12.91 5.66
C PHE A 365 24.32 14.06 5.90
N LYS A 366 24.34 15.10 5.05
CA LYS A 366 23.33 16.17 5.09
C LYS A 366 21.93 15.54 4.93
N PRO A 367 20.98 15.86 5.82
CA PRO A 367 19.70 15.17 5.88
C PRO A 367 18.84 15.44 4.65
N ASP A 368 18.51 14.37 3.92
CA ASP A 368 17.44 14.35 2.92
C ASP A 368 16.22 13.59 3.48
N TYR A 369 16.47 12.66 4.41
CA TYR A 369 15.49 12.18 5.39
C TYR A 369 16.22 11.94 6.73
N TYR A 370 15.69 12.46 7.85
CA TYR A 370 16.40 12.38 9.13
C TYR A 370 16.46 10.96 9.70
N LEU A 371 17.63 10.59 10.25
CA LEU A 371 17.86 9.30 10.90
C LEU A 371 16.90 9.06 12.08
N LYS A 372 16.62 10.09 12.89
CA LYS A 372 15.65 9.97 13.99
C LYS A 372 14.24 9.65 13.50
N HIS A 373 13.87 10.08 12.30
CA HIS A 373 12.53 9.84 11.75
C HIS A 373 12.40 8.41 11.20
N ILE A 374 13.38 7.89 10.47
CA ILE A 374 13.35 6.48 10.05
C ILE A 374 13.41 5.52 11.25
N GLN A 375 14.15 5.86 12.30
CA GLN A 375 14.14 5.07 13.54
C GLN A 375 12.76 5.08 14.21
N LYS A 376 12.08 6.24 14.23
CA LYS A 376 10.69 6.34 14.69
C LYS A 376 9.77 5.48 13.82
N ASP A 377 9.91 5.50 12.50
CA ASP A 377 9.09 4.68 11.58
C ASP A 377 9.28 3.19 11.83
N LEU A 378 10.53 2.72 11.97
CA LEU A 378 10.82 1.33 12.29
C LEU A 378 10.19 0.92 13.62
N ARG A 379 10.29 1.75 14.65
CA ARG A 379 9.63 1.50 15.94
C ARG A 379 8.11 1.37 15.80
N LEU A 380 7.47 2.25 15.03
CA LEU A 380 6.02 2.20 14.80
C LEU A 380 5.62 0.97 13.97
N ALA A 381 6.40 0.63 12.94
CA ALA A 381 6.17 -0.57 12.13
C ALA A 381 6.31 -1.87 12.94
N ILE A 382 7.30 -1.95 13.85
CA ILE A 382 7.45 -3.07 14.78
C ILE A 382 6.23 -3.15 15.70
N SER A 383 5.78 -2.03 16.27
CA SER A 383 4.57 -1.99 17.12
C SER A 383 3.33 -2.44 16.36
N MET A 384 3.18 -2.03 15.10
CA MET A 384 2.08 -2.48 14.24
C MET A 384 2.16 -3.98 13.96
N GLY A 385 3.37 -4.52 13.77
CA GLY A 385 3.61 -5.96 13.67
C GLY A 385 3.19 -6.71 14.94
N ASP A 386 3.55 -6.19 16.11
CA ASP A 386 3.15 -6.75 17.42
C ASP A 386 1.63 -6.84 17.56
N MET A 387 0.92 -5.74 17.30
CA MET A 387 -0.55 -5.70 17.33
C MET A 387 -1.22 -6.70 16.38
N ALA A 388 -0.58 -6.98 15.25
CA ALA A 388 -1.03 -7.97 14.27
C ALA A 388 -0.55 -9.41 14.57
N ASN A 389 0.17 -9.64 15.67
CA ASN A 389 0.88 -10.89 15.96
C ASN A 389 1.76 -11.36 14.79
N HIS A 390 2.39 -10.42 14.09
CA HIS A 390 3.22 -10.64 12.92
C HIS A 390 4.70 -10.34 13.22
N PRO A 391 5.56 -11.36 13.31
CA PRO A 391 6.98 -11.17 13.57
C PRO A 391 7.67 -10.35 12.46
N THR A 392 8.42 -9.32 12.85
CA THR A 392 9.16 -8.42 11.94
C THR A 392 10.68 -8.43 12.23
N PRO A 393 11.36 -9.60 12.18
CA PRO A 393 12.73 -9.74 12.67
C PRO A 393 13.75 -8.83 11.95
N MET A 394 13.57 -8.60 10.65
CA MET A 394 14.45 -7.71 9.88
C MET A 394 14.33 -6.26 10.35
N ALA A 395 13.10 -5.78 10.55
CA ALA A 395 12.85 -4.43 11.07
C ALA A 395 13.38 -4.29 12.51
N ALA A 396 13.20 -5.31 13.35
CA ALA A 396 13.71 -5.33 14.71
C ALA A 396 15.25 -5.19 14.75
N ALA A 397 15.98 -5.96 13.93
CA ALA A 397 17.43 -5.85 13.82
C ALA A 397 17.85 -4.44 13.35
N ALA A 398 17.25 -3.95 12.26
CA ALA A 398 17.54 -2.62 11.74
C ALA A 398 17.28 -1.52 12.78
N ASN A 399 16.15 -1.60 13.50
CA ASN A 399 15.79 -0.62 14.52
C ASN A 399 16.85 -0.49 15.63
N GLU A 400 17.45 -1.60 16.08
CA GLU A 400 18.52 -1.55 17.09
C GLU A 400 19.80 -0.91 16.54
N VAL A 401 20.13 -1.13 15.27
CA VAL A 401 21.26 -0.45 14.60
C VAL A 401 20.99 1.06 14.50
N TYR A 402 19.77 1.48 14.16
CA TYR A 402 19.42 2.90 14.15
C TYR A 402 19.44 3.51 15.56
N LYS A 403 19.04 2.78 16.60
CA LYS A 403 19.21 3.25 18.00
C LYS A 403 20.69 3.44 18.35
N ARG A 404 21.57 2.52 17.93
CA ARG A 404 23.03 2.69 18.06
C ARG A 404 23.50 3.95 17.34
N ALA A 405 23.09 4.18 16.10
CA ALA A 405 23.42 5.39 15.35
C ALA A 405 22.95 6.66 16.08
N LYS A 406 21.75 6.66 16.67
CA LYS A 406 21.26 7.77 17.50
C LYS A 406 22.12 8.01 18.73
N ALA A 407 22.57 6.95 19.40
CA ALA A 407 23.48 7.05 20.55
C ALA A 407 24.88 7.56 20.17
N LEU A 408 25.23 7.49 18.89
CA LEU A 408 26.43 8.09 18.30
C LEU A 408 26.15 9.49 17.71
N ASP A 409 25.13 10.20 18.20
CA ASP A 409 24.77 11.56 17.80
C ASP A 409 24.39 11.74 16.32
N GLN A 410 23.91 10.68 15.66
CA GLN A 410 23.53 10.74 14.24
C GLN A 410 22.07 11.12 13.99
N SER A 411 21.32 11.47 15.04
CA SER A 411 19.86 11.69 14.98
C SER A 411 19.42 12.70 13.91
N ASP A 412 20.18 13.78 13.74
CA ASP A 412 19.87 14.91 12.84
C ASP A 412 20.62 14.84 11.50
N ASN A 413 21.34 13.76 11.25
CA ASN A 413 21.91 13.46 9.94
C ASN A 413 20.92 12.65 9.08
N ASP A 414 21.28 12.47 7.81
CA ASP A 414 20.53 11.62 6.89
C ASP A 414 20.44 10.16 7.40
N ILE A 415 19.41 9.43 6.97
CA ILE A 415 19.27 7.99 7.25
C ILE A 415 20.51 7.17 6.89
N SER A 416 21.28 7.58 5.87
CA SER A 416 22.54 6.93 5.48
C SER A 416 23.61 7.00 6.57
N ALA A 417 23.50 7.90 7.54
CA ALA A 417 24.41 7.98 8.69
C ALA A 417 24.32 6.76 9.62
N VAL A 418 23.34 5.85 9.41
CA VAL A 418 23.35 4.52 10.03
C VAL A 418 24.64 3.74 9.73
N TYR A 419 25.30 4.05 8.60
CA TYR A 419 26.66 3.59 8.28
C TYR A 419 27.65 3.77 9.45
N ARG A 420 27.57 4.90 10.17
CA ARG A 420 28.46 5.19 11.30
C ARG A 420 28.26 4.27 12.50
N ALA A 421 27.14 3.55 12.58
CA ALA A 421 26.91 2.56 13.63
C ALA A 421 27.70 1.25 13.43
N TYR A 422 28.28 1.05 12.23
CA TYR A 422 29.06 -0.14 11.85
C TYR A 422 30.58 0.11 11.84
N ILE A 423 31.03 1.36 11.96
CA ILE A 423 32.45 1.70 11.94
C ILE A 423 33.13 1.16 13.21
N HIS A 424 34.31 0.55 13.04
CA HIS A 424 35.14 -0.02 14.09
C HIS A 424 36.02 1.00 14.81
#